data_AF-A0A9E2Q8R9-F1
#
_entry.id   AF-A0A9E2Q8R9-F1
#
_cell.length_a   1.000
_cell.length_b   1.000
_cell.length_c   1.000
_cell.angle_alpha   90.00
_cell.angle_beta   90.00
_cell.angle_gamma   90.00
#
_symmetry.space_group_name_H-M   'P 1'
#
loop_
_entity.id
_entity.type
_entity.pdbx_description
1 polymer ?
#
loop_
_entity_poly.entity_id
_entity_poly.type
_entity_poly.pdbx_seq_one_letter_code
_entity_poly.pdbx_strand_id
1 'polypeptide(L)'
;MANSATLLADLLERWHVPPNQTPEMHRGGPPDLPGYWDDHKRAMRWLLEIDAALGAMEAIGEEVSHYRETQVAWFKGVFSLGSPWGSTVSSLRPTAAPLEIRMLRALAQQLDSVRYAPVIGSDELDRLSQALDESLRLVRTTPGLTDDVRRYLAGLIVEALACLNDVANGGEVTLRDAIYRVGGAMSVAVEEAVPEEHRQGWRDNVLRLLISFAVQATAGITTGVAVAEILPPN
;
A
#
# COMPACT_ATOMS: atom_id res chain seq x y z
N MET A 1 5.20 5.81 -11.93
CA MET A 1 4.53 6.38 -10.74
C MET A 1 5.59 6.60 -9.67
N ALA A 2 5.49 7.65 -8.86
CA ALA A 2 6.45 7.89 -7.78
C ALA A 2 6.14 6.96 -6.60
N ASN A 3 7.16 6.28 -6.06
CA ASN A 3 7.01 5.39 -4.91
C ASN A 3 6.95 6.16 -3.58
N SER A 4 6.51 5.48 -2.52
CA SER A 4 6.43 6.00 -1.14
C SER A 4 7.69 6.73 -0.65
N ALA A 5 8.90 6.24 -0.96
CA ALA A 5 10.16 6.89 -0.59
C ALA A 5 10.36 8.23 -1.31
N THR A 6 10.01 8.32 -2.60
CA THR A 6 10.02 9.57 -3.37
C THR A 6 9.01 10.56 -2.79
N LEU A 7 7.79 10.10 -2.55
CA LEU A 7 6.69 10.92 -2.04
C LEU A 7 7.00 11.48 -0.64
N LEU A 8 7.59 10.66 0.23
CA LEU A 8 8.01 11.09 1.56
C LEU A 8 9.16 12.09 1.49
N ALA A 9 10.15 11.88 0.63
CA ALA A 9 11.25 12.83 0.45
C ALA A 9 10.74 14.20 -0.03
N ASP A 10 9.87 14.21 -1.06
CA ASP A 10 9.22 15.43 -1.56
C ASP A 10 8.44 16.16 -0.47
N LEU A 11 7.72 15.40 0.38
CA LEU A 11 6.94 15.99 1.47
C LEU A 11 7.84 16.59 2.56
N LEU A 12 8.88 15.88 2.99
CA LEU A 12 9.78 16.38 4.04
C LEU A 12 10.52 17.64 3.58
N GLU A 13 10.97 17.69 2.32
CA GLU A 13 11.57 18.90 1.74
C GLU A 13 10.60 20.08 1.71
N ARG A 14 9.34 19.84 1.28
CA ARG A 14 8.30 20.87 1.30
C ARG A 14 7.94 21.34 2.70
N TRP A 15 8.10 20.49 3.71
CA TRP A 15 7.82 20.83 5.11
C TRP A 15 8.93 21.59 5.83
N HIS A 16 10.04 21.92 5.15
CA HIS A 16 11.06 22.81 5.69
C HIS A 16 10.43 24.14 6.12
N VAL A 17 10.46 24.41 7.42
CA VAL A 17 9.73 25.54 7.98
C VAL A 17 10.53 26.83 7.72
N PRO A 18 9.98 27.80 6.97
CA PRO A 18 10.66 29.06 6.69
C PRO A 18 10.93 29.86 7.96
N PRO A 19 11.89 30.81 7.91
CA PRO A 19 12.07 31.79 8.97
C PRO A 19 10.76 32.49 9.35
N ASN A 20 10.56 32.72 10.64
CA ASN A 20 9.41 33.42 11.21
C ASN A 20 8.03 32.76 10.96
N GLN A 21 8.00 31.50 10.54
CA GLN A 21 6.78 30.69 10.50
C GLN A 21 6.84 29.57 11.52
N THR A 22 5.69 29.11 12.01
CA THR A 22 5.59 27.90 12.83
C THR A 22 5.37 26.68 11.91
N PRO A 23 5.79 25.47 12.32
CA PRO A 23 5.44 24.24 11.61
C PRO A 23 3.93 24.12 11.33
N GLU A 24 3.10 24.49 12.31
CA GLU A 24 1.63 24.51 12.20
C GLU A 24 1.15 25.41 11.05
N MET A 25 1.58 26.68 11.04
CA MET A 25 1.20 27.62 9.99
C MET A 25 1.67 27.16 8.60
N HIS A 26 2.88 26.61 8.53
CA HIS A 26 3.47 26.19 7.26
C HIS A 26 2.77 24.95 6.68
N ARG A 27 2.18 24.09 7.52
CA ARG A 27 1.52 22.84 7.12
C ARG A 27 0.01 22.96 6.88
N GLY A 28 -0.53 24.17 6.80
CA GLY A 28 -1.94 24.40 6.45
C GLY A 28 -2.76 25.11 7.52
N GLY A 29 -2.14 25.61 8.59
CA GLY A 29 -2.82 26.41 9.61
C GLY A 29 -3.23 25.60 10.84
N PRO A 30 -4.32 25.96 11.54
CA PRO A 30 -4.66 25.33 12.81
C PRO A 30 -5.06 23.85 12.66
N PRO A 31 -4.70 23.01 13.65
CA PRO A 31 -4.90 21.56 13.60
C PRO A 31 -6.37 21.11 13.60
N ASP A 32 -7.28 22.02 13.94
CA ASP A 32 -8.72 21.77 14.00
C ASP A 32 -9.42 21.89 12.63
N LEU A 33 -8.70 22.34 11.58
CA LEU A 33 -9.27 22.46 10.25
C LEU A 33 -9.51 21.08 9.60
N PRO A 34 -10.67 20.88 8.93
CA PRO A 34 -10.89 19.69 8.12
C PRO A 34 -9.78 19.51 7.09
N GLY A 35 -9.19 18.31 7.05
CA GLY A 35 -8.14 17.94 6.10
C GLY A 35 -6.72 18.36 6.50
N TYR A 36 -6.52 19.10 7.59
CA TYR A 36 -5.18 19.48 8.06
C TYR A 36 -4.25 18.26 8.26
N TRP A 37 -4.80 17.16 8.78
CA TRP A 37 -4.06 15.94 9.05
C TRP A 37 -3.90 15.03 7.82
N ASP A 38 -4.37 15.41 6.63
CA ASP A 38 -4.34 14.53 5.46
C ASP A 38 -2.92 14.28 4.94
N ASP A 39 -2.06 15.30 4.93
CA ASP A 39 -0.65 15.12 4.60
C ASP A 39 0.08 14.29 5.66
N HIS A 40 -0.26 14.44 6.94
CA HIS A 40 0.32 13.62 8.02
C HIS A 40 -0.09 12.15 7.93
N LYS A 41 -1.37 11.87 7.66
CA LYS A 41 -1.86 10.51 7.43
C LYS A 41 -1.13 9.87 6.26
N ARG A 42 -0.95 10.60 5.15
CA ARG A 42 -0.18 10.14 4.00
C ARG A 42 1.29 9.89 4.33
N ALA A 43 1.95 10.81 5.04
CA ALA A 43 3.34 10.66 5.47
C ALA A 43 3.54 9.40 6.33
N MET A 44 2.64 9.16 7.28
CA MET A 44 2.67 7.97 8.13
C MET A 44 2.45 6.69 7.34
N ARG A 45 1.51 6.71 6.39
CA ARG A 45 1.30 5.57 5.48
C ARG A 45 2.56 5.26 4.68
N TRP A 46 3.20 6.26 4.07
CA TRP A 46 4.45 6.07 3.32
C TRP A 46 5.59 5.55 4.19
N LEU A 47 5.71 6.00 5.44
CA LEU A 47 6.69 5.46 6.39
C LEU A 47 6.47 3.96 6.67
N LEU A 48 5.23 3.52 6.81
CA LEU A 48 4.89 2.10 7.01
C LEU A 48 5.15 1.27 5.75
N GLU A 49 4.86 1.82 4.57
CA GLU A 49 5.16 1.16 3.30
C GLU A 49 6.68 1.02 3.08
N ILE A 50 7.45 2.04 3.42
CA ILE A 50 8.92 1.98 3.42
C ILE A 50 9.42 0.90 4.39
N ASP A 51 8.87 0.84 5.60
CA ASP A 51 9.23 -0.19 6.59
C ASP A 51 8.98 -1.61 6.07
N ALA A 52 7.82 -1.83 5.46
CA ALA A 52 7.44 -3.09 4.85
C ALA A 52 8.36 -3.46 3.68
N ALA A 53 8.70 -2.48 2.83
CA ALA A 53 9.61 -2.69 1.71
C ALA A 53 11.03 -3.06 2.18
N LEU A 54 11.55 -2.37 3.20
CA LEU A 54 12.84 -2.70 3.80
C LEU A 54 12.83 -4.10 4.42
N GLY A 55 11.74 -4.49 5.11
CA GLY A 55 11.59 -5.84 5.65
C GLY A 55 11.55 -6.91 4.57
N ALA A 56 10.92 -6.62 3.44
CA ALA A 56 10.90 -7.54 2.32
C ALA A 56 12.27 -7.68 1.66
N MET A 57 13.00 -6.57 1.46
CA MET A 57 14.37 -6.56 0.94
C MET A 57 15.32 -7.37 1.84
N GLU A 58 15.22 -7.16 3.15
CA GLU A 58 15.98 -7.92 4.15
C GLU A 58 15.68 -9.43 4.07
N ALA A 59 14.41 -9.81 3.87
CA ALA A 59 14.00 -11.21 3.75
C ALA A 59 14.56 -11.91 2.50
N ILE A 60 14.91 -11.17 1.44
CA ILE A 60 15.58 -11.71 0.25
C ILE A 60 17.11 -11.61 0.32
N GLY A 61 17.66 -11.16 1.45
CA GLY A 61 19.09 -11.08 1.72
C GLY A 61 19.77 -9.78 1.25
N GLU A 62 19.00 -8.74 0.91
CA GLU A 62 19.56 -7.42 0.61
C GLU A 62 20.05 -6.73 1.89
N GLU A 63 21.19 -6.05 1.79
CA GLU A 63 21.74 -5.26 2.90
C GLU A 63 20.99 -3.93 3.01
N VAL A 64 20.21 -3.75 4.09
CA VAL A 64 19.36 -2.57 4.30
C VAL A 64 19.62 -1.84 5.62
N SER A 65 20.65 -2.22 6.38
CA SER A 65 20.94 -1.66 7.71
C SER A 65 21.06 -0.13 7.69
N HIS A 66 21.71 0.44 6.67
CA HIS A 66 21.85 1.90 6.51
C HIS A 66 20.51 2.64 6.36
N TYR A 67 19.49 2.01 5.77
CA TYR A 67 18.14 2.58 5.71
C TYR A 67 17.41 2.43 7.05
N ARG A 68 17.58 1.29 7.73
CA ARG A 68 17.00 1.05 9.06
C ARG A 68 17.49 2.07 10.09
N GLU A 69 18.79 2.36 10.09
CA GLU A 69 19.40 3.33 10.99
C GLU A 69 18.85 4.76 10.79
N THR A 70 18.52 5.12 9.54
CA THR A 70 18.01 6.45 9.18
C THR A 70 16.50 6.61 9.36
N GLN A 71 15.77 5.51 9.50
CA GLN A 71 14.31 5.49 9.60
C GLN A 71 13.78 6.32 10.78
N VAL A 72 14.45 6.27 11.94
CA VAL A 72 14.09 7.08 13.12
C VAL A 72 14.16 8.58 12.81
N ALA A 73 15.09 9.01 11.97
CA ALA A 73 15.20 10.41 11.57
C ALA A 73 14.05 10.83 10.66
N TRP A 74 13.56 9.94 9.79
CA TRP A 74 12.38 10.22 8.96
C TRP A 74 11.11 10.37 9.81
N PHE A 75 10.90 9.50 10.81
CA PHE A 75 9.82 9.66 11.79
C PHE A 75 9.91 11.00 12.52
N LYS A 76 11.10 11.37 12.99
CA LYS A 76 11.33 12.68 13.65
C LYS A 76 10.98 13.85 12.72
N GLY A 77 11.28 13.74 11.42
CA GLY A 77 10.93 14.77 10.45
C GLY A 77 9.44 14.89 10.17
N VAL A 78 8.72 13.75 10.10
CA VAL A 78 7.27 13.75 9.94
C VAL A 78 6.58 14.42 11.12
N PHE A 79 6.99 14.12 12.35
CA PHE A 79 6.41 14.70 13.57
C PHE A 79 7.01 16.05 13.99
N SER A 80 7.96 16.59 13.21
CA SER A 80 8.70 17.82 13.55
C SER A 80 9.34 17.79 14.96
N LEU A 81 9.81 16.64 15.44
CA LEU A 81 10.29 16.50 16.83
C LEU A 81 11.54 17.37 17.14
N GLY A 82 12.22 17.90 16.11
CA GLY A 82 13.31 18.86 16.26
C GLY A 82 12.88 20.34 16.31
N SER A 83 11.59 20.65 16.18
CA SER A 83 11.07 22.03 16.11
C SER A 83 9.77 22.17 16.91
N PRO A 84 9.68 23.11 17.87
CA PRO A 84 8.42 23.35 18.59
C PRO A 84 7.33 23.79 17.61
N TRP A 85 6.19 23.12 17.67
CA TRP A 85 5.06 23.31 16.74
C TRP A 85 4.48 24.72 16.75
N GLY A 86 4.44 25.37 17.92
CA GLY A 86 3.86 26.71 18.10
C GLY A 86 4.87 27.85 18.15
N SER A 87 6.17 27.58 18.01
CA SER A 87 7.20 28.62 18.17
C SER A 87 7.81 29.03 16.84
N THR A 88 7.88 30.33 16.60
CA THR A 88 8.63 30.92 15.48
C THR A 88 10.12 30.98 15.82
N VAL A 89 10.98 30.75 14.83
CA VAL A 89 12.43 30.95 14.94
C VAL A 89 12.89 31.75 13.72
N SER A 90 13.94 32.55 13.88
CA SER A 90 14.46 33.45 12.84
C SER A 90 15.25 32.76 11.74
N SER A 91 15.46 31.45 11.82
CA SER A 91 16.19 30.65 10.84
C SER A 91 15.29 29.60 10.19
N LEU A 92 15.70 29.15 8.99
CA LEU A 92 15.10 28.00 8.33
C LEU A 92 15.28 26.77 9.22
N ARG A 93 14.19 26.01 9.40
CA ARG A 93 14.22 24.76 10.18
C ARG A 93 13.97 23.57 9.26
N PRO A 94 15.02 22.83 8.88
CA PRO A 94 14.83 21.59 8.15
C PRO A 94 14.11 20.56 9.03
N THR A 95 13.22 19.80 8.42
CA THR A 95 12.46 18.71 9.06
C THR A 95 13.31 17.45 9.14
N ALA A 96 14.16 17.22 8.15
CA ALA A 96 15.16 16.16 8.14
C ALA A 96 16.50 16.72 7.64
N ALA A 97 17.61 16.11 8.05
CA ALA A 97 18.91 16.50 7.54
C ALA A 97 19.04 16.20 6.03
N PRO A 98 19.88 16.93 5.28
CA PRO A 98 20.07 16.68 3.85
C PRO A 98 20.57 15.27 3.52
N LEU A 99 21.32 14.63 4.43
CA LEU A 99 21.72 13.23 4.27
C LEU A 99 20.48 12.31 4.27
N GLU A 100 19.51 12.58 5.14
CA GLU A 100 18.39 11.67 5.38
C GLU A 100 17.39 11.73 4.22
N ILE A 101 17.23 12.92 3.63
CA ILE A 101 16.51 13.09 2.37
C ILE A 101 17.22 12.35 1.23
N ARG A 102 18.55 12.48 1.11
CA ARG A 102 19.32 11.75 0.09
C ARG A 102 19.19 10.23 0.26
N MET A 103 19.14 9.72 1.49
CA MET A 103 18.91 8.31 1.77
C MET A 103 17.51 7.86 1.32
N LEU A 104 16.47 8.67 1.51
CA LEU A 104 15.14 8.38 0.95
C LEU A 104 15.15 8.37 -0.58
N ARG A 105 15.88 9.30 -1.22
CA ARG A 105 16.01 9.32 -2.69
C ARG A 105 16.78 8.09 -3.22
N ALA A 106 17.84 7.67 -2.52
CA ALA A 106 18.58 6.47 -2.87
C ALA A 106 17.71 5.21 -2.71
N LEU A 107 16.96 5.12 -1.60
CA LEU A 107 15.99 4.04 -1.40
C LEU A 107 14.93 4.03 -2.50
N ALA A 108 14.40 5.19 -2.87
CA ALA A 108 13.43 5.29 -3.95
C ALA A 108 13.96 4.70 -5.28
N GLN A 109 15.19 5.04 -5.65
CA GLN A 109 15.82 4.48 -6.85
C GLN A 109 15.99 2.96 -6.74
N GLN A 110 16.34 2.46 -5.56
CA GLN A 110 16.46 1.03 -5.32
C GLN A 110 15.11 0.32 -5.42
N LEU A 111 14.05 0.88 -4.81
CA LEU A 111 12.69 0.33 -4.90
C LEU A 111 12.16 0.31 -6.33
N ASP A 112 12.44 1.36 -7.11
CA ASP A 112 12.09 1.41 -8.53
C ASP A 112 12.85 0.34 -9.34
N SER A 113 14.11 0.10 -8.99
CA SER A 113 14.95 -0.89 -9.68
C SER A 113 14.51 -2.33 -9.39
N VAL A 114 14.04 -2.61 -8.18
CA VAL A 114 13.64 -3.96 -7.75
C VAL A 114 12.19 -4.30 -8.16
N ARG A 115 11.42 -3.34 -8.71
CA ARG A 115 9.97 -3.51 -9.06
C ARG A 115 9.23 -4.33 -8.00
N TYR A 116 9.32 -3.92 -6.74
CA TYR A 116 8.79 -4.67 -5.60
C TYR A 116 7.26 -4.83 -5.62
N ALA A 117 6.55 -4.01 -6.39
CA ALA A 117 5.13 -4.15 -6.64
C ALA A 117 4.92 -4.71 -8.06
N PRO A 118 4.24 -5.86 -8.23
CA PRO A 118 3.77 -6.25 -9.55
C PRO A 118 2.86 -5.13 -10.08
N VAL A 119 3.25 -4.54 -11.21
CA VAL A 119 2.41 -3.57 -11.90
C VAL A 119 1.21 -4.34 -12.43
N ILE A 120 0.06 -4.18 -11.76
CA ILE A 120 -1.20 -4.74 -12.23
C ILE A 120 -1.61 -3.91 -13.44
N GLY A 121 -1.68 -4.53 -14.63
CA GLY A 121 -2.13 -3.87 -15.84
C GLY A 121 -3.64 -3.58 -15.79
N SER A 122 -4.11 -2.73 -16.71
CA SER A 122 -5.52 -2.35 -16.79
C SER A 122 -6.44 -3.56 -16.99
N ASP A 123 -6.04 -4.49 -17.84
CA ASP A 123 -6.81 -5.68 -18.17
C ASP A 123 -6.97 -6.59 -16.95
N GLU A 124 -5.95 -6.64 -16.09
CA GLU A 124 -5.98 -7.39 -14.83
C GLU A 124 -6.89 -6.74 -13.79
N LEU A 125 -6.85 -5.40 -13.67
CA LEU A 125 -7.77 -4.66 -12.80
C LEU A 125 -9.22 -4.91 -13.23
N ASP A 126 -9.50 -4.88 -14.53
CA ASP A 126 -10.84 -5.16 -15.07
C ASP A 126 -11.30 -6.58 -14.75
N ARG A 127 -10.43 -7.59 -14.90
CA ARG A 127 -10.76 -8.99 -14.54
C ARG A 127 -11.05 -9.13 -13.05
N LEU A 128 -10.29 -8.47 -12.20
CA LEU A 128 -10.49 -8.53 -10.76
C LEU A 128 -11.79 -7.81 -10.34
N SER A 129 -12.10 -6.68 -10.98
CA SER A 129 -13.38 -5.97 -10.80
C SER A 129 -14.56 -6.88 -11.17
N GLN A 130 -14.49 -7.53 -12.33
CA GLN A 130 -15.53 -8.46 -12.79
C GLN A 130 -15.71 -9.64 -11.83
N ALA A 131 -14.62 -10.20 -11.31
CA ALA A 131 -14.66 -11.29 -10.34
C ALA A 131 -15.34 -10.85 -9.03
N LEU A 132 -15.01 -9.66 -8.52
CA LEU A 132 -15.63 -9.09 -7.32
C LEU A 132 -17.12 -8.77 -7.53
N ASP A 133 -17.51 -8.24 -8.68
CA ASP A 133 -18.92 -8.01 -9.03
C ASP A 133 -19.72 -9.31 -9.13
N GLU A 134 -19.11 -10.36 -9.67
CA GLU A 134 -19.68 -11.71 -9.69
C GLU A 134 -19.84 -12.26 -8.27
N SER A 135 -18.82 -12.12 -7.41
CA SER A 135 -18.91 -12.48 -5.98
C SER A 135 -20.03 -11.73 -5.28
N LEU A 136 -20.18 -10.42 -5.52
CA LEU A 136 -21.22 -9.61 -4.90
C LEU A 136 -22.62 -10.08 -5.31
N ARG A 137 -22.79 -10.41 -6.60
CA ARG A 137 -24.03 -10.95 -7.14
C ARG A 137 -24.35 -12.29 -6.49
N LEU A 138 -23.37 -13.18 -6.44
CA LEU A 138 -23.47 -14.51 -5.82
C LEU A 138 -23.90 -14.42 -4.34
N VAL A 139 -23.25 -13.54 -3.57
CA VAL A 139 -23.60 -13.26 -2.16
C VAL A 139 -25.04 -12.76 -2.05
N ARG A 140 -25.52 -11.93 -2.98
CA ARG A 140 -26.88 -11.37 -2.95
C ARG A 140 -27.97 -12.34 -3.38
N THR A 141 -27.67 -13.28 -4.28
CA THR A 141 -28.67 -14.19 -4.85
C THR A 141 -28.71 -15.56 -4.19
N THR A 142 -27.67 -15.94 -3.44
CA THR A 142 -27.61 -17.26 -2.79
C THR A 142 -28.69 -17.37 -1.71
N PRO A 143 -29.62 -18.33 -1.82
CA PRO A 143 -30.60 -18.61 -0.78
C PRO A 143 -29.94 -19.25 0.44
N GLY A 144 -30.59 -19.18 1.60
CA GLY A 144 -30.10 -19.82 2.84
C GLY A 144 -29.06 -19.02 3.63
N LEU A 145 -28.39 -18.03 3.03
CA LEU A 145 -27.54 -17.10 3.78
C LEU A 145 -28.37 -16.21 4.71
N THR A 146 -27.94 -16.11 5.97
CA THR A 146 -28.49 -15.14 6.92
C THR A 146 -28.18 -13.71 6.47
N ASP A 147 -29.04 -12.76 6.84
CA ASP A 147 -28.85 -11.36 6.45
C ASP A 147 -27.54 -10.77 6.98
N ASP A 148 -27.08 -11.22 8.15
CA ASP A 148 -25.83 -10.75 8.75
C ASP A 148 -24.61 -11.24 7.97
N VAL A 149 -24.58 -12.53 7.59
CA VAL A 149 -23.51 -13.07 6.74
C VAL A 149 -23.52 -12.39 5.37
N ARG A 150 -24.71 -12.18 4.79
CA ARG A 150 -24.88 -11.49 3.51
C ARG A 150 -24.35 -10.06 3.56
N ARG A 151 -24.70 -9.29 4.60
CA ARG A 151 -24.23 -7.91 4.79
C ARG A 151 -22.73 -7.86 5.02
N TYR A 152 -22.18 -8.76 5.83
CA TYR A 152 -20.75 -8.84 6.10
C TYR A 152 -19.94 -9.11 4.82
N LEU A 153 -20.28 -10.16 4.09
CA LEU A 153 -19.59 -10.50 2.84
C LEU A 153 -19.72 -9.40 1.78
N ALA A 154 -20.91 -8.82 1.62
CA ALA A 154 -21.12 -7.70 0.71
C ALA A 154 -20.28 -6.47 1.10
N GLY A 155 -20.15 -6.18 2.40
CA GLY A 155 -19.31 -5.09 2.90
C GLY A 155 -17.84 -5.28 2.54
N LEU A 156 -17.30 -6.48 2.75
CA LEU A 156 -15.91 -6.81 2.39
C LEU A 156 -15.66 -6.69 0.87
N ILE A 157 -16.61 -7.12 0.04
CA ILE A 157 -16.48 -7.03 -1.42
C ILE A 157 -16.50 -5.58 -1.89
N VAL A 158 -17.38 -4.74 -1.31
CA VAL A 158 -17.42 -3.31 -1.60
C VAL A 158 -16.14 -2.61 -1.17
N GLU A 159 -15.58 -2.96 -0.01
CA GLU A 159 -14.27 -2.47 0.44
C GLU A 159 -13.17 -2.86 -0.57
N ALA A 160 -13.13 -4.11 -1.02
CA ALA A 160 -12.16 -4.57 -2.02
C ALA A 160 -12.30 -3.84 -3.37
N LEU A 161 -13.52 -3.57 -3.83
CA LEU A 161 -13.77 -2.77 -5.04
C LEU A 161 -13.28 -1.33 -4.88
N ALA A 162 -13.45 -0.73 -3.69
CA ALA A 162 -12.91 0.60 -3.40
C ALA A 162 -11.37 0.58 -3.43
N CYS A 163 -10.72 -0.42 -2.81
CA CYS A 163 -9.27 -0.60 -2.89
C CYS A 163 -8.79 -0.77 -4.34
N LEU A 164 -9.53 -1.52 -5.16
CA LEU A 164 -9.20 -1.72 -6.57
C LEU A 164 -9.25 -0.40 -7.35
N ASN A 165 -10.29 0.41 -7.14
CA ASN A 165 -10.42 1.72 -7.75
C ASN A 165 -9.30 2.67 -7.28
N ASP A 166 -8.91 2.61 -6.01
CA ASP A 166 -7.78 3.40 -5.51
C ASP A 166 -6.47 3.00 -6.21
N VAL A 167 -6.20 1.69 -6.37
CA VAL A 167 -5.03 1.19 -7.12
C VAL A 167 -5.06 1.63 -8.58
N ALA A 168 -6.21 1.56 -9.25
CA ALA A 168 -6.38 2.03 -10.62
C ALA A 168 -6.04 3.53 -10.78
N ASN A 169 -6.30 4.33 -9.73
CA ASN A 169 -5.99 5.75 -9.67
C ASN A 169 -4.60 6.06 -9.10
N GLY A 170 -3.72 5.06 -8.97
CA GLY A 170 -2.35 5.22 -8.49
C GLY A 170 -2.18 5.26 -6.97
N GLY A 171 -3.17 4.76 -6.22
CA GLY A 171 -3.10 4.57 -4.78
C GLY A 171 -2.30 3.32 -4.38
N GLU A 172 -1.58 3.41 -3.26
CA GLU A 172 -0.77 2.31 -2.69
C GLU A 172 -1.57 1.51 -1.62
N VAL A 173 -2.86 1.23 -1.88
CA VAL A 173 -3.68 0.42 -0.95
C VAL A 173 -3.35 -1.07 -1.08
N THR A 174 -3.33 -1.81 0.03
CA THR A 174 -3.09 -3.27 0.04
C THR A 174 -4.30 -4.05 -0.49
N LEU A 175 -4.57 -3.91 -1.79
CA LEU A 175 -5.57 -4.70 -2.54
C LEU A 175 -5.44 -6.20 -2.24
N ARG A 176 -4.20 -6.68 -2.07
CA ARG A 176 -3.88 -8.04 -1.62
C ARG A 176 -4.68 -8.45 -0.38
N ASP A 177 -4.61 -7.66 0.67
CA ASP A 177 -5.23 -7.99 1.96
C ASP A 177 -6.75 -7.97 1.85
N ALA A 178 -7.29 -7.02 1.09
CA ALA A 178 -8.72 -6.97 0.81
C ALA A 178 -9.18 -8.23 0.07
N ILE A 179 -8.49 -8.64 -1.00
CA ILE A 179 -8.80 -9.85 -1.77
C ILE A 179 -8.68 -11.12 -0.91
N TYR A 180 -7.62 -11.27 -0.11
CA TYR A 180 -7.50 -12.44 0.78
C TYR A 180 -8.58 -12.48 1.85
N ARG A 181 -8.98 -11.32 2.38
CA ARG A 181 -10.06 -11.23 3.36
C ARG A 181 -11.40 -11.62 2.76
N VAL A 182 -11.71 -11.18 1.54
CA VAL A 182 -12.90 -11.63 0.78
C VAL A 182 -12.84 -13.13 0.55
N GLY A 183 -11.74 -13.63 -0.04
CA GLY A 183 -11.59 -15.04 -0.38
C GLY A 183 -11.68 -15.96 0.85
N GLY A 184 -11.05 -15.58 1.96
CA GLY A 184 -11.12 -16.31 3.23
C GLY A 184 -12.53 -16.31 3.82
N ALA A 185 -13.19 -15.15 3.89
CA ALA A 185 -14.54 -15.04 4.44
C ALA A 185 -15.56 -15.83 3.59
N MET A 186 -15.45 -15.77 2.26
CA MET A 186 -16.28 -16.56 1.36
C MET A 186 -16.00 -18.05 1.52
N SER A 187 -14.75 -18.48 1.67
CA SER A 187 -14.40 -19.90 1.90
C SER A 187 -15.05 -20.44 3.16
N VAL A 188 -15.04 -19.67 4.25
CA VAL A 188 -15.72 -20.05 5.50
C VAL A 188 -17.23 -20.13 5.28
N ALA A 189 -17.82 -19.16 4.57
CA ALA A 189 -19.25 -19.18 4.27
C ALA A 189 -19.67 -20.40 3.43
N VAL A 190 -18.81 -20.90 2.53
CA VAL A 190 -19.08 -22.14 1.78
C VAL A 190 -19.38 -23.31 2.70
N GLU A 191 -18.56 -23.48 3.74
CA GLU A 191 -18.68 -24.64 4.63
C GLU A 191 -19.82 -24.48 5.65
N GLU A 192 -20.03 -23.26 6.15
CA GLU A 192 -20.92 -23.01 7.30
C GLU A 192 -22.33 -22.51 6.93
N ALA A 193 -22.49 -21.79 5.81
CA ALA A 193 -23.70 -21.01 5.54
C ALA A 193 -24.33 -21.23 4.16
N VAL A 194 -23.54 -21.69 3.17
CA VAL A 194 -24.02 -21.89 1.80
C VAL A 194 -24.65 -23.29 1.66
N PRO A 195 -25.87 -23.39 1.09
CA PRO A 195 -26.49 -24.69 0.78
C PRO A 195 -25.63 -25.53 -0.17
N GLU A 196 -25.63 -26.85 0.02
CA GLU A 196 -24.75 -27.79 -0.69
C GLU A 196 -24.79 -27.62 -2.20
N GLU A 197 -25.98 -27.42 -2.77
CA GLU A 197 -26.23 -27.24 -4.20
C GLU A 197 -25.54 -25.99 -4.79
N HIS A 198 -25.17 -25.02 -3.95
CA HIS A 198 -24.51 -23.79 -4.38
C HIS A 198 -23.01 -23.75 -4.03
N ARG A 199 -22.52 -24.67 -3.19
CA ARG A 199 -21.13 -24.65 -2.69
C ARG A 199 -20.09 -24.70 -3.80
N GLN A 200 -20.31 -25.50 -4.84
CA GLN A 200 -19.34 -25.62 -5.94
C GLN A 200 -19.15 -24.28 -6.67
N GLY A 201 -20.25 -23.59 -7.01
CA GLY A 201 -20.18 -22.29 -7.67
C GLY A 201 -19.48 -21.23 -6.81
N TRP A 202 -19.63 -21.30 -5.49
CA TRP A 202 -18.89 -20.45 -4.56
C TRP A 202 -17.40 -20.79 -4.51
N ARG A 203 -17.03 -22.09 -4.41
CA ARG A 203 -15.62 -22.51 -4.43
C ARG A 203 -14.92 -22.09 -5.71
N ASP A 204 -15.58 -22.26 -6.86
CA ASP A 204 -15.04 -21.84 -8.15
C ASP A 204 -14.84 -20.33 -8.22
N ASN A 205 -15.78 -19.54 -7.67
CA ASN A 205 -15.66 -18.09 -7.61
C ASN A 205 -14.52 -17.64 -6.68
N VAL A 206 -14.38 -18.26 -5.49
CA VAL A 206 -13.27 -18.00 -4.56
C VAL A 206 -11.93 -18.34 -5.20
N LEU A 207 -11.82 -19.51 -5.84
CA LEU A 207 -10.59 -19.91 -6.53
C LEU A 207 -10.25 -18.94 -7.65
N ARG A 208 -11.24 -18.52 -8.46
CA ARG A 208 -11.04 -17.52 -9.51
C ARG A 208 -10.51 -16.20 -8.94
N LEU A 209 -11.08 -15.73 -7.83
CA LEU A 209 -10.64 -14.50 -7.16
C LEU A 209 -9.19 -14.62 -6.69
N LEU A 210 -8.85 -15.70 -5.98
CA LEU A 210 -7.53 -15.91 -5.42
C LEU A 210 -6.46 -16.19 -6.48
N ILE A 211 -6.77 -16.96 -7.52
CA ILE A 211 -5.85 -17.27 -8.63
C ILE A 211 -5.58 -16.03 -9.48
N SER A 212 -6.62 -15.24 -9.80
CA SER A 212 -6.46 -14.01 -10.58
C SER A 212 -5.48 -13.05 -9.91
N PHE A 213 -5.39 -13.11 -8.58
CA PHE A 213 -4.41 -12.36 -7.80
C PHE A 213 -3.06 -13.07 -7.64
N ALA A 214 -3.04 -14.38 -7.39
CA ALA A 214 -1.81 -15.15 -7.11
C ALA A 214 -0.87 -15.29 -8.31
N VAL A 215 -1.40 -15.44 -9.53
CA VAL A 215 -0.59 -15.51 -10.77
C VAL A 215 0.23 -14.22 -10.98
N GLN A 216 -0.22 -13.10 -10.40
CA GLN A 216 0.46 -11.81 -10.50
C GLN A 216 1.62 -11.66 -9.51
N ALA A 217 1.55 -12.32 -8.36
CA ALA A 217 2.66 -12.33 -7.40
C ALA A 217 3.88 -13.09 -7.94
N THR A 218 3.68 -14.09 -8.81
CA THR A 218 4.75 -14.89 -9.41
C THR A 218 5.26 -14.35 -10.75
N ALA A 219 4.42 -13.70 -11.55
CA ALA A 219 4.85 -13.07 -12.81
C ALA A 219 5.85 -11.91 -12.61
N GLY A 220 5.77 -11.19 -11.48
CA GLY A 220 6.79 -10.19 -11.11
C GLY A 220 8.15 -10.81 -10.74
N ILE A 221 8.15 -12.02 -10.18
CA ILE A 221 9.37 -12.74 -9.78
C ILE A 221 10.12 -13.27 -11.01
N THR A 222 9.42 -13.81 -12.01
CA THR A 222 10.08 -14.36 -13.22
C THR A 222 10.72 -13.29 -14.10
N THR A 223 10.21 -12.05 -14.12
CA THR A 223 10.89 -10.93 -14.81
C THR A 223 12.12 -10.40 -14.09
N GLY A 224 12.27 -10.65 -12.78
CA GLY A 224 13.45 -10.27 -12.00
C GLY A 224 14.61 -11.27 -12.08
N VAL A 225 14.33 -12.54 -12.43
CA VAL A 225 15.34 -13.61 -12.50
C VAL A 225 15.90 -13.82 -13.92
N ALA A 226 15.34 -13.14 -14.92
CA ALA A 226 15.70 -13.36 -16.33
C ALA A 226 16.80 -12.40 -16.86
N VAL A 227 17.98 -12.32 -16.23
CA VAL A 227 19.29 -12.15 -16.93
C VAL A 227 20.44 -12.67 -16.03
N ALA A 228 20.41 -13.94 -15.64
CA ALA A 228 21.59 -14.61 -15.12
C ALA A 228 21.68 -16.03 -15.69
N GLU A 229 21.58 -16.13 -17.02
CA GLU A 229 21.79 -17.40 -17.73
C GLU A 229 22.94 -17.26 -18.75
N ILE A 230 24.13 -17.68 -18.27
CA ILE A 230 25.08 -18.55 -18.98
C ILE A 230 25.60 -18.03 -20.33
N LEU A 231 26.70 -17.26 -20.29
CA LEU A 231 27.70 -17.29 -21.36
C LEU A 231 28.72 -18.40 -21.05
N PRO A 232 28.92 -19.41 -21.92
CA PRO A 232 30.03 -20.35 -21.76
C PRO A 232 31.36 -19.65 -22.10
N PRO A 233 32.47 -20.01 -21.44
CA PRO A 233 33.78 -19.50 -21.79
C PRO A 233 34.22 -20.05 -23.14
N ASN A 234 34.65 -19.16 -24.04
CA ASN A 234 35.53 -19.50 -25.17
C ASN A 234 36.93 -19.00 -24.86
#